data_AF-A0AAU6XRQ2-F1
#
_entry.id   AF-A0AAU6XRQ2-F1
#
_cell.length_a   1.000
_cell.length_b   1.000
_cell.length_c   1.000
_cell.angle_alpha   90.00
_cell.angle_beta   90.00
_cell.angle_gamma   90.00
#
_symmetry.space_group_name_H-M   'P 1'
#
loop_
_entity.id
_entity.type
_entity.pdbx_description
1 polymer ?
#
loop_
_entity_poly.entity_id
_entity_poly.type
_entity_poly.pdbx_seq_one_letter_code
_entity_poly.pdbx_strand_id
1 'polypeptide(L)'
;MTVPERRVRDRRVRRRFDLRATSVTFGLAAIALVLTGWVVRMAYDVAQRRPVWVFVLVLGALTAFLLRRRARNRTAGAGTAPRTTDALAAATATALDELEEGRAAERGEYARGEETTAVLPAEHEELDPDEFEEAIADLCRRDGCARVEVVGGAGDLGADVLAVAPDGRRVVIQCKRYSEDNKVGSQDLQRFGGTCFTVHGADLAVLVASTDFTAPAADYAERCGILCVNGERLRDWCAGGGPAPWELPGPGQDGTDPSGRASW
;
A
#
# COMPACT_ATOMS: atom_id res chain seq x y z
N MET A 1 59.70 -24.40 -72.01
CA MET A 1 59.49 -23.44 -70.92
C MET A 1 58.12 -23.74 -70.31
N THR A 2 58.09 -24.53 -69.24
CA THR A 2 56.86 -25.08 -68.64
C THR A 2 56.44 -24.22 -67.46
N VAL A 3 55.31 -23.53 -67.58
CA VAL A 3 54.68 -22.75 -66.49
C VAL A 3 53.70 -23.66 -65.76
N PRO A 4 53.73 -23.77 -64.41
CA PRO A 4 52.77 -24.58 -63.69
C PRO A 4 51.50 -23.76 -63.45
N GLU A 5 50.36 -24.20 -63.98
CA GLU A 5 49.07 -23.60 -63.63
C GLU A 5 48.58 -24.10 -62.26
N ARG A 6 48.35 -23.12 -61.39
CA ARG A 6 47.94 -23.25 -60.00
C ARG A 6 46.45 -23.62 -59.95
N ARG A 7 46.08 -24.80 -59.43
CA ARG A 7 44.67 -25.15 -59.17
C ARG A 7 44.06 -24.22 -58.12
N VAL A 8 43.22 -23.30 -58.56
CA VAL A 8 42.33 -22.53 -57.68
C VAL A 8 41.20 -23.45 -57.22
N ARG A 9 41.22 -23.84 -55.95
CA ARG A 9 40.17 -24.64 -55.31
C ARG A 9 39.00 -23.72 -55.01
N ASP A 10 38.03 -23.66 -55.93
CA ASP A 10 36.81 -22.87 -55.78
C ASP A 10 35.92 -23.50 -54.68
N ARG A 11 36.14 -23.12 -53.41
CA ARG A 11 35.26 -23.47 -52.28
C ARG A 11 34.03 -22.56 -52.31
N ARG A 12 33.16 -22.76 -53.30
CA ARG A 12 31.77 -22.27 -53.20
C ARG A 12 31.01 -23.21 -52.27
N VAL A 13 30.99 -22.86 -50.99
CA VAL A 13 30.02 -23.41 -50.04
C VAL A 13 28.64 -22.94 -50.49
N ARG A 14 27.95 -23.78 -51.27
CA ARG A 14 26.51 -23.65 -51.54
C ARG A 14 25.79 -23.76 -50.19
N ARG A 15 25.49 -22.62 -49.55
CA ARG A 15 24.45 -22.56 -48.51
C ARG A 15 23.14 -22.95 -49.19
N ARG A 16 22.68 -24.17 -48.95
CA ARG A 16 21.35 -24.60 -49.36
C ARG A 16 20.35 -23.66 -48.66
N PHE A 17 19.57 -22.94 -49.45
CA PHE A 17 18.45 -22.15 -48.94
C PHE A 17 17.46 -23.12 -48.29
N ASP A 18 17.40 -23.09 -46.96
CA ASP A 18 16.48 -23.94 -46.21
C ASP A 18 15.19 -23.14 -45.99
N LEU A 19 14.18 -23.42 -46.82
CA LEU A 19 12.90 -22.69 -46.84
C LEU A 19 12.19 -22.72 -45.49
N ARG A 20 12.40 -23.79 -44.71
CA ARG A 20 11.86 -23.96 -43.37
C ARG A 20 12.53 -23.04 -42.34
N ALA A 21 13.83 -22.81 -42.47
CA ALA A 21 14.55 -21.88 -41.61
C ALA A 21 14.08 -20.44 -41.87
N THR A 22 13.91 -20.06 -43.15
CA THR A 22 13.39 -18.73 -43.50
C THR A 22 11.95 -18.52 -43.02
N SER A 23 11.05 -19.50 -43.19
CA SER A 23 9.66 -19.36 -42.72
C SER A 23 9.56 -19.18 -41.20
N VAL A 24 10.37 -19.89 -40.43
CA VAL A 24 10.43 -19.73 -38.97
C VAL A 24 10.96 -18.34 -38.60
N THR A 25 12.00 -17.84 -39.28
CA THR A 25 12.52 -16.48 -39.01
C THR A 25 11.50 -15.39 -39.34
N PHE A 26 10.73 -15.54 -40.43
CA PHE A 26 9.67 -14.59 -40.77
C PHE A 26 8.51 -14.66 -39.76
N GLY A 27 8.14 -15.86 -39.30
CA GLY A 27 7.13 -16.03 -38.25
C GLY A 27 7.53 -15.38 -36.93
N LEU A 28 8.76 -15.58 -36.47
CA LEU A 28 9.28 -14.95 -35.26
C LEU A 28 9.39 -13.42 -35.40
N ALA A 29 9.80 -12.93 -36.57
CA ALA A 29 9.86 -11.50 -36.85
C ALA A 29 8.46 -10.85 -36.84
N ALA A 30 7.45 -11.54 -37.39
CA ALA A 30 6.07 -11.08 -37.37
C ALA A 30 5.51 -11.02 -35.93
N ILE A 31 5.76 -12.06 -35.13
CA ILE A 31 5.36 -12.08 -33.70
C ILE A 31 6.05 -10.94 -32.94
N ALA A 32 7.35 -10.74 -33.15
CA ALA A 32 8.09 -9.66 -32.51
C ALA A 32 7.54 -8.27 -32.89
N LEU A 33 7.17 -8.05 -34.15
CA LEU A 33 6.54 -6.81 -34.61
C LEU A 33 5.17 -6.57 -33.95
N VAL A 34 4.33 -7.61 -33.86
CA VAL A 34 3.03 -7.52 -33.20
C VAL A 34 3.18 -7.20 -31.72
N LEU A 35 4.08 -7.89 -31.01
CA LEU A 35 4.36 -7.64 -29.60
C LEU A 35 4.90 -6.22 -29.38
N THR A 36 5.82 -5.75 -30.23
CA THR A 36 6.36 -4.40 -30.15
C THR A 36 5.26 -3.35 -30.37
N GLY A 37 4.38 -3.55 -31.36
CA GLY A 37 3.25 -2.67 -31.60
C GLY A 37 2.25 -2.63 -30.44
N TRP A 38 1.98 -3.79 -29.83
CA TRP A 38 1.11 -3.88 -28.66
C TRP A 38 1.71 -3.15 -27.44
N VAL A 39 3.01 -3.29 -27.20
CA VAL A 39 3.73 -2.58 -26.13
C VAL A 39 3.72 -1.06 -26.37
N VAL A 40 3.96 -0.62 -27.61
CA VAL A 40 3.91 0.81 -27.96
C VAL A 40 2.50 1.37 -27.76
N ARG A 41 1.46 0.63 -28.17
CA ARG A 41 0.06 1.02 -27.96
C ARG A 41 -0.31 1.08 -26.47
N MET A 42 0.11 0.09 -25.68
CA MET A 42 -0.06 0.05 -24.23
C MET A 42 0.64 1.23 -23.56
N ALA A 43 1.89 1.52 -23.95
CA ALA A 43 2.64 2.66 -23.43
C ALA A 43 1.98 4.00 -23.82
N TYR A 44 1.42 4.10 -25.02
CA TYR A 44 0.70 5.29 -25.49
C TYR A 44 -0.61 5.50 -24.72
N ASP A 45 -1.41 4.45 -24.50
CA ASP A 45 -2.66 4.51 -23.73
C ASP A 45 -2.41 4.85 -22.24
N VAL A 46 -1.31 4.37 -21.66
CA VAL A 46 -0.88 4.71 -20.29
C VAL A 46 -0.38 6.15 -20.21
N ALA A 47 0.38 6.61 -21.21
CA ALA A 47 0.90 7.98 -21.27
C ALA A 47 -0.22 9.03 -21.44
N GLN A 48 -1.26 8.73 -22.22
CA GLN A 48 -2.44 9.58 -22.41
C GLN A 48 -3.33 9.65 -21.14
N ARG A 49 -3.39 8.56 -20.35
CA ARG A 49 -4.27 8.50 -19.18
C ARG A 49 -3.67 9.06 -17.90
N ARG A 50 -2.35 9.00 -17.69
CA ARG A 50 -1.67 9.56 -16.49
C ARG A 50 -0.21 9.97 -16.77
N PRO A 51 0.10 11.27 -16.99
CA PRO A 51 1.45 11.73 -17.36
C PRO A 51 2.52 11.46 -16.27
N VAL A 52 2.11 11.29 -15.01
CA VAL A 52 2.99 11.05 -13.87
C VAL A 52 3.80 9.75 -14.00
N TRP A 53 3.25 8.70 -14.63
CA TRP A 53 3.95 7.42 -14.78
C TRP A 53 5.10 7.47 -15.79
N VAL A 54 5.03 8.37 -16.77
CA VAL A 54 6.14 8.62 -17.70
C VAL A 54 7.33 9.19 -16.93
N PHE A 55 7.10 10.12 -16.00
CA PHE A 55 8.15 10.66 -15.13
C PHE A 55 8.76 9.59 -14.23
N VAL A 56 7.95 8.69 -13.66
CA VAL A 56 8.44 7.58 -12.83
C VAL A 56 9.31 6.61 -13.65
N LEU A 57 8.90 6.26 -14.87
CA LEU A 57 9.67 5.37 -15.74
C LEU A 57 10.96 6.03 -16.24
N VAL A 58 10.92 7.31 -16.61
CA VAL A 58 12.12 8.06 -17.01
C VAL A 58 13.08 8.21 -15.84
N LEU A 59 12.58 8.49 -14.63
CA LEU A 59 13.41 8.59 -13.43
C LEU A 59 14.02 7.24 -13.07
N GLY A 60 13.25 6.15 -13.16
CA GLY A 60 13.74 4.79 -12.96
C GLY A 60 14.80 4.36 -13.99
N ALA A 61 14.61 4.72 -15.27
CA ALA A 61 15.59 4.47 -16.31
C ALA A 61 16.86 5.30 -16.10
N LEU A 62 16.73 6.56 -15.65
CA LEU A 62 17.85 7.44 -15.35
C LEU A 62 18.65 6.94 -14.14
N THR A 63 18.00 6.52 -13.06
CA THR A 63 18.67 5.95 -11.89
C THR A 63 19.40 4.65 -12.25
N ALA A 64 18.76 3.76 -12.99
CA ALA A 64 19.40 2.54 -13.50
C ALA A 64 20.60 2.85 -14.42
N PHE A 65 20.48 3.85 -15.29
CA PHE A 65 21.58 4.30 -16.17
C PHE A 65 22.75 4.87 -15.37
N LEU A 66 22.49 5.70 -14.36
CA LEU A 66 23.50 6.27 -13.49
C LEU A 66 24.20 5.20 -12.64
N LEU A 67 23.45 4.23 -12.11
CA LEU A 67 24.00 3.08 -11.40
C LEU A 67 24.89 2.22 -12.30
N ARG A 68 24.45 1.96 -13.54
CA ARG A 68 25.24 1.21 -14.53
C ARG A 68 26.49 1.97 -14.98
N ARG A 69 26.40 3.30 -15.15
CA ARG A 69 27.55 4.17 -15.45
C ARG A 69 28.54 4.19 -14.28
N ARG A 70 28.06 4.25 -13.03
CA ARG A 70 28.89 4.19 -11.83
C ARG A 70 29.57 2.83 -11.69
N ALA A 71 28.87 1.73 -11.95
CA ALA A 71 29.44 0.39 -11.97
C ALA A 71 30.54 0.24 -13.05
N ARG A 72 30.28 0.78 -14.26
CA ARG A 72 31.24 0.77 -15.37
C ARG A 72 32.46 1.66 -15.13
N ASN A 73 32.30 2.77 -14.41
CA ASN A 73 33.41 3.63 -14.00
C ASN A 73 34.22 3.02 -12.84
N ARG A 74 33.59 2.24 -11.93
CA ARG A 74 34.30 1.51 -10.87
C ARG A 74 35.21 0.42 -11.42
N THR A 75 34.85 -0.22 -12.54
CA THR A 75 35.73 -1.21 -13.20
C THR A 75 36.92 -0.59 -13.93
N ALA A 76 36.97 0.74 -14.09
CA ALA A 76 38.04 1.47 -14.77
C ALA A 76 39.00 2.21 -13.82
N GLY A 77 38.83 2.09 -12.50
CA GLY A 77 39.66 2.76 -11.51
C GLY A 77 39.89 1.87 -10.30
N ALA A 78 40.71 0.82 -10.46
CA ALA A 78 41.31 0.14 -9.33
C ALA A 78 42.40 1.06 -8.75
N GLY A 79 42.15 1.62 -7.56
CA GLY A 79 43.13 2.47 -6.90
C GLY A 79 42.61 3.16 -5.63
N THR A 80 42.67 2.43 -4.52
CA THR A 80 42.84 2.91 -3.12
C THR A 80 41.76 3.76 -2.41
N ALA A 81 41.42 3.25 -1.22
CA ALA A 81 40.95 3.88 0.02
C ALA A 81 39.43 4.00 0.28
N PRO A 82 38.86 3.14 1.16
CA PRO A 82 37.74 3.47 2.01
C PRO A 82 38.25 3.66 3.44
N ARG A 83 38.63 4.87 3.82
CA ARG A 83 38.71 5.25 5.25
C ARG A 83 37.73 6.35 5.61
N THR A 84 37.24 7.08 4.62
CA THR A 84 36.28 8.17 4.81
C THR A 84 34.83 7.67 4.87
N THR A 85 34.51 6.54 4.24
CA THR A 85 33.16 5.95 4.31
C THR A 85 32.87 5.32 5.66
N ASP A 86 33.87 4.67 6.27
CA ASP A 86 33.69 4.00 7.55
C ASP A 86 33.58 5.02 8.69
N ALA A 87 34.33 6.12 8.60
CA ALA A 87 34.20 7.23 9.55
C ALA A 87 32.83 7.94 9.44
N LEU A 88 32.30 8.10 8.22
CA LEU A 88 30.98 8.70 8.02
C LEU A 88 29.86 7.73 8.43
N ALA A 89 29.99 6.43 8.15
CA ALA A 89 29.04 5.42 8.59
C ALA A 89 29.03 5.27 10.12
N ALA A 90 30.20 5.31 10.76
CA ALA A 90 30.31 5.32 12.21
C ALA A 90 29.68 6.59 12.81
N ALA A 91 29.99 7.77 12.27
CA ALA A 91 29.38 9.02 12.73
C ALA A 91 27.86 9.07 12.53
N THR A 92 27.35 8.46 11.45
CA THR A 92 25.90 8.38 11.20
C THR A 92 25.23 7.38 12.15
N ALA A 93 25.88 6.26 12.45
CA ALA A 93 25.37 5.29 13.43
C ALA A 93 25.32 5.91 14.84
N THR A 94 26.35 6.65 15.25
CA THR A 94 26.36 7.35 16.55
C THR A 94 25.30 8.45 16.62
N ALA A 95 25.12 9.23 15.56
CA ALA A 95 24.07 10.25 15.52
C ALA A 95 22.65 9.65 15.52
N LEU A 96 22.47 8.45 14.96
CA LEU A 96 21.19 7.73 15.01
C LEU A 96 20.92 7.15 16.40
N ASP A 97 21.93 6.59 17.07
CA ASP A 97 21.83 6.10 18.46
C ASP A 97 21.46 7.24 19.43
N GLU A 98 22.09 8.42 19.30
CA GLU A 98 21.76 9.59 20.14
C GLU A 98 20.33 10.11 19.91
N LEU A 99 19.81 9.99 18.68
CA LEU A 99 18.41 10.33 18.37
C LEU A 99 17.43 9.26 18.86
N GLU A 100 17.81 7.99 18.85
CA GLU A 100 17.00 6.88 19.39
C GLU A 100 16.93 6.92 20.91
N GLU A 101 18.04 7.26 21.59
CA GLU A 101 18.07 7.48 23.05
C GLU A 101 17.22 8.70 23.45
N GLY A 102 17.25 9.79 22.67
CA GLY A 102 16.35 10.94 22.86
C GLY A 102 14.87 10.58 22.70
N ARG A 103 14.53 9.79 21.66
CA ARG A 103 13.16 9.27 21.45
C ARG A 103 12.72 8.23 22.49
N ALA A 104 13.66 7.49 23.07
CA ALA A 104 13.37 6.52 24.13
C ALA A 104 13.14 7.24 25.47
N ALA A 105 13.87 8.32 25.75
CA ALA A 105 13.63 9.19 26.90
C ALA A 105 12.27 9.90 26.79
N GLU A 106 11.90 10.42 25.60
CA GLU A 106 10.56 10.99 25.36
C GLU A 106 9.45 9.94 25.53
N ARG A 107 9.62 8.70 25.03
CA ARG A 107 8.67 7.59 25.25
C ARG A 107 8.52 7.19 26.73
N GLY A 108 9.54 7.40 27.55
CA GLY A 108 9.51 7.12 28.99
C GLY A 108 8.77 8.19 29.81
N GLU A 109 8.79 9.44 29.35
CA GLU A 109 8.11 10.58 30.00
C GLU A 109 6.58 10.51 29.78
N TYR A 110 6.11 10.11 28.58
CA TYR A 110 4.68 9.94 28.28
C TYR A 110 4.04 8.70 28.92
N ALA A 111 4.83 7.73 29.41
CA ALA A 111 4.30 6.55 30.13
C ALA A 111 4.01 6.84 31.62
N ARG A 112 4.29 8.06 32.10
CA ARG A 112 4.03 8.48 33.49
C ARG A 112 3.25 9.79 33.51
N GLY A 113 2.02 9.76 32.98
CA GLY A 113 1.04 10.82 33.12
C GLY A 113 -0.35 10.21 33.33
N GLU A 114 -0.80 10.26 34.58
CA GLU A 114 -2.17 10.31 35.10
C GLU A 114 -3.31 9.63 34.31
N GLU A 115 -4.07 8.79 35.02
CA GLU A 115 -5.44 8.37 34.69
C GLU A 115 -6.28 9.56 34.22
N THR A 116 -6.24 9.84 32.91
CA THR A 116 -7.00 10.91 32.30
C THR A 116 -8.23 10.27 31.69
N THR A 117 -9.36 10.53 32.33
CA THR A 117 -10.70 10.29 31.77
C THR A 117 -10.72 10.82 30.35
N ALA A 118 -10.74 9.93 29.35
CA ALA A 118 -10.72 10.26 27.94
C ALA A 118 -11.99 11.04 27.57
N VAL A 119 -11.92 12.36 27.65
CA VAL A 119 -12.85 13.26 27.00
C VAL A 119 -12.14 13.72 25.73
N LEU A 120 -12.41 13.05 24.61
CA LEU A 120 -11.96 13.51 23.31
C LEU A 120 -12.61 14.87 23.03
N PRO A 121 -11.85 15.91 22.62
CA PRO A 121 -12.44 17.17 22.17
C PRO A 121 -13.42 16.88 21.05
N ALA A 122 -14.54 17.61 21.03
CA ALA A 122 -15.63 17.43 20.06
C ALA A 122 -15.25 17.78 18.60
N GLU A 123 -13.96 17.92 18.31
CA GLU A 123 -13.40 18.53 17.11
C GLU A 123 -12.33 17.60 16.54
N HIS A 124 -12.75 16.46 15.99
CA HIS A 124 -11.88 15.49 15.29
C HIS A 124 -11.16 16.08 14.06
N GLU A 125 -11.40 17.36 13.74
CA GLU A 125 -10.84 18.06 12.59
C GLU A 125 -9.41 18.54 12.82
N GLU A 126 -9.05 18.84 14.07
CA GLU A 126 -7.74 19.40 14.45
C GLU A 126 -6.67 18.32 14.67
N LEU A 127 -7.06 17.05 14.81
CA LEU A 127 -6.13 15.93 15.01
C LEU A 127 -5.42 15.56 13.69
N ASP A 128 -4.12 15.32 13.74
CA ASP A 128 -3.40 14.68 12.63
C ASP A 128 -3.84 13.20 12.49
N PRO A 129 -3.67 12.51 11.33
CA PRO A 129 -4.09 11.12 11.18
C PRO A 129 -3.59 10.18 12.27
N ASP A 130 -2.32 10.30 12.67
CA ASP A 130 -1.74 9.46 13.72
C ASP A 130 -2.41 9.71 15.09
N GLU A 131 -2.72 10.97 15.40
CA GLU A 131 -3.45 11.33 16.64
C GLU A 131 -4.89 10.82 16.62
N PHE A 132 -5.53 10.82 15.45
CA PHE A 132 -6.86 10.26 15.28
C PHE A 132 -6.84 8.74 15.50
N GLU A 133 -5.84 8.02 15.00
CA GLU A 133 -5.68 6.58 15.24
C GLU A 133 -5.47 6.26 16.72
N GLU A 134 -4.61 7.01 17.41
CA GLU A 134 -4.40 6.83 18.86
C GLU A 134 -5.68 7.15 19.65
N ALA A 135 -6.44 8.18 19.27
CA ALA A 135 -7.72 8.49 19.90
C ALA A 135 -8.74 7.34 19.77
N ILE A 136 -8.79 6.67 18.62
CA ILE A 136 -9.64 5.48 18.44
C ILE A 136 -9.12 4.29 19.27
N ALA A 137 -7.80 4.12 19.39
CA ALA A 137 -7.22 3.12 20.27
C ALA A 137 -7.57 3.38 21.74
N ASP A 138 -7.56 4.63 22.19
CA ASP A 138 -7.97 5.01 23.55
C ASP A 138 -9.44 4.71 23.82
N LEU A 139 -10.34 4.96 22.85
CA LEU A 139 -11.74 4.54 22.96
C LEU A 139 -11.86 3.02 23.11
N CYS A 140 -11.06 2.26 22.35
CA CYS A 140 -11.03 0.80 22.48
C CYS A 140 -10.60 0.38 23.90
N ARG A 141 -9.53 0.97 24.44
CA ARG A 141 -9.03 0.69 25.79
C ARG A 141 -10.07 1.06 26.86
N ARG A 142 -10.68 2.25 26.73
CA ARG A 142 -11.72 2.76 27.64
C ARG A 142 -12.90 1.79 27.75
N ASP A 143 -13.32 1.24 26.61
CA ASP A 143 -14.51 0.41 26.53
C ASP A 143 -14.20 -1.10 26.65
N GLY A 144 -13.01 -1.43 27.18
CA GLY A 144 -12.67 -2.76 27.68
C GLY A 144 -12.01 -3.70 26.67
N CYS A 145 -11.57 -3.20 25.52
CA CYS A 145 -10.78 -4.01 24.59
C CYS A 145 -9.39 -4.34 25.16
N ALA A 146 -8.94 -5.57 24.92
CA ALA A 146 -7.60 -6.04 25.25
C ALA A 146 -6.67 -5.99 24.03
N ARG A 147 -5.36 -6.02 24.26
CA ARG A 147 -4.32 -6.08 23.21
C ARG A 147 -4.50 -5.01 22.13
N VAL A 148 -4.81 -3.78 22.55
CA VAL A 148 -4.97 -2.64 21.65
C VAL A 148 -3.60 -2.20 21.14
N GLU A 149 -3.42 -2.19 19.82
CA GLU A 149 -2.19 -1.81 19.13
C GLU A 149 -2.54 -0.86 17.97
N VAL A 150 -1.88 0.31 17.94
CA VAL A 150 -1.88 1.20 16.77
C VAL A 150 -0.78 0.70 15.83
N VAL A 151 -1.17 0.32 14.62
CA VAL A 151 -0.30 -0.28 13.59
C VAL A 151 0.10 0.73 12.53
N GLY A 152 -0.67 1.81 12.37
CA GLY A 152 -0.68 2.74 11.24
C GLY A 152 0.66 3.05 10.57
N GLY A 153 0.58 3.29 9.26
CA GLY A 153 1.71 3.78 8.47
C GLY A 153 1.99 2.95 7.22
N ALA A 154 3.17 3.15 6.64
CA ALA A 154 3.49 2.56 5.34
C ALA A 154 3.49 1.02 5.40
N GLY A 155 2.47 0.40 4.79
CA GLY A 155 2.36 -1.06 4.70
C GLY A 155 1.41 -1.70 5.72
N ASP A 156 0.65 -0.90 6.46
CA ASP A 156 -0.44 -1.35 7.36
C ASP A 156 -1.56 -2.13 6.63
N LEU A 157 -1.61 -2.05 5.30
CA LEU A 157 -2.64 -2.65 4.45
C LEU A 157 -4.06 -2.24 4.88
N GLY A 158 -4.18 -1.07 5.49
CA GLY A 158 -5.43 -0.47 5.96
C GLY A 158 -5.90 -0.92 7.34
N ALA A 159 -5.08 -1.62 8.13
CA ALA A 159 -5.36 -1.87 9.54
C ALA A 159 -4.62 -0.83 10.39
N ASP A 160 -5.35 0.17 10.88
CA ASP A 160 -4.76 1.29 11.61
C ASP A 160 -4.75 0.98 13.12
N VAL A 161 -5.79 0.30 13.62
CA VAL A 161 -5.86 -0.21 15.01
C VAL A 161 -6.27 -1.69 15.03
N LEU A 162 -5.57 -2.48 15.84
CA LEU A 162 -5.92 -3.87 16.16
C LEU A 162 -6.31 -3.97 17.62
N ALA A 163 -7.38 -4.72 17.92
CA ALA A 163 -7.84 -4.94 19.28
C ALA A 163 -8.53 -6.30 19.44
N VAL A 164 -8.75 -6.71 20.68
CA VAL A 164 -9.61 -7.84 21.04
C VAL A 164 -10.78 -7.29 21.87
N ALA A 165 -11.99 -7.40 21.33
CA ALA A 165 -13.21 -6.94 22.00
C ALA A 165 -13.47 -7.71 23.31
N PRO A 166 -14.26 -7.16 24.24
CA PRO A 166 -14.62 -7.84 25.50
C PRO A 166 -15.26 -9.22 25.32
N ASP A 167 -15.90 -9.47 24.17
CA ASP A 167 -16.49 -10.76 23.80
C ASP A 167 -15.50 -11.75 23.16
N GLY A 168 -14.22 -11.36 23.05
CA GLY A 168 -13.14 -12.17 22.51
C GLY A 168 -12.91 -12.05 21.01
N ARG A 169 -13.74 -11.30 20.27
CA ARG A 169 -13.55 -11.11 18.82
C ARG A 169 -12.32 -10.26 18.51
N ARG A 170 -11.55 -10.64 17.50
CA ARG A 170 -10.49 -9.80 16.94
C ARG A 170 -11.10 -8.66 16.13
N VAL A 171 -10.89 -7.44 16.59
CA VAL A 171 -11.34 -6.22 15.93
C VAL A 171 -10.19 -5.63 15.11
N VAL A 172 -10.48 -5.34 13.84
CA VAL A 172 -9.57 -4.61 12.95
C VAL A 172 -10.25 -3.33 12.55
N ILE A 173 -9.60 -2.20 12.81
CA ILE A 173 -10.18 -0.88 12.60
C ILE A 173 -9.34 -0.12 11.58
N GLN A 174 -10.03 0.43 10.58
CA GLN A 174 -9.48 1.46 9.70
C GLN A 174 -10.03 2.83 10.10
N CYS A 175 -9.15 3.80 10.19
CA CYS A 175 -9.41 5.19 10.48
C CYS A 175 -9.34 6.01 9.18
N LYS A 176 -10.34 6.87 8.97
CA LYS A 176 -10.37 7.83 7.86
C LYS A 176 -10.78 9.20 8.35
N ARG A 177 -9.79 10.07 8.51
CA ARG A 177 -10.02 11.49 8.72
C ARG A 177 -10.15 12.19 7.36
N TYR A 178 -11.31 12.78 7.10
CA TYR A 178 -11.56 13.65 5.96
C TYR A 178 -12.17 14.99 6.42
N SER A 179 -12.00 16.02 5.59
CA SER A 179 -12.75 17.28 5.72
C SER A 179 -14.24 17.05 5.47
N GLU A 180 -15.13 17.80 6.14
CA GLU A 180 -16.60 17.59 6.12
C GLU A 180 -17.20 17.39 4.72
N ASP A 181 -16.67 18.08 3.71
CA ASP A 181 -17.14 17.98 2.31
C ASP A 181 -16.78 16.67 1.60
N ASN A 182 -15.94 15.82 2.18
CA ASN A 182 -15.44 14.60 1.56
C ASN A 182 -15.95 13.34 2.29
N LYS A 183 -16.93 12.69 1.66
CA LYS A 183 -17.50 11.42 2.13
C LYS A 183 -16.60 10.24 1.76
N VAL A 184 -16.59 9.22 2.61
CA VAL A 184 -15.85 7.97 2.36
C VAL A 184 -16.45 7.24 1.15
N GLY A 185 -15.60 6.95 0.17
CA GLY A 185 -15.98 6.30 -1.08
C GLY A 185 -15.93 4.77 -0.98
N SER A 186 -16.60 4.09 -1.90
CA SER A 186 -16.58 2.62 -1.96
C SER A 186 -15.19 2.04 -2.22
N GLN A 187 -14.27 2.82 -2.79
CA GLN A 187 -12.89 2.40 -3.02
C GLN A 187 -12.13 2.15 -1.71
N ASP A 188 -12.38 2.95 -0.67
CA ASP A 188 -11.71 2.78 0.62
C ASP A 188 -12.17 1.49 1.30
N LEU A 189 -13.48 1.23 1.28
CA LEU A 189 -14.07 0.00 1.78
C LEU A 189 -13.61 -1.24 0.99
N GLN A 190 -13.42 -1.11 -0.34
CA GLN A 190 -12.90 -2.20 -1.15
C GLN A 190 -11.45 -2.55 -0.81
N ARG A 191 -10.60 -1.54 -0.57
CA ARG A 191 -9.22 -1.77 -0.15
C ARG A 191 -9.18 -2.44 1.21
N PHE A 192 -9.92 -1.90 2.18
CA PHE A 192 -9.98 -2.43 3.53
C PHE A 192 -10.57 -3.85 3.57
N GLY A 193 -11.70 -4.05 2.89
CA GLY A 193 -12.35 -5.36 2.78
C GLY A 193 -11.47 -6.42 2.11
N GLY A 194 -10.52 -6.01 1.27
CA GLY A 194 -9.56 -6.91 0.65
C GLY A 194 -8.53 -7.50 1.62
N THR A 195 -8.31 -6.87 2.78
CA THR A 195 -7.21 -7.20 3.69
C THR A 195 -7.68 -7.50 5.13
N CYS A 196 -8.73 -6.83 5.63
CA CYS A 196 -9.12 -6.90 7.03
C CYS A 196 -9.42 -8.35 7.49
N PHE A 197 -10.14 -9.13 6.69
CA PHE A 197 -10.46 -10.52 7.01
C PHE A 197 -9.33 -11.49 6.64
N THR A 198 -8.75 -11.33 5.45
CA THR A 198 -7.83 -12.34 4.86
C THR A 198 -6.39 -12.19 5.35
N VAL A 199 -5.94 -10.97 5.59
CA VAL A 199 -4.58 -10.65 6.03
C VAL A 199 -4.55 -10.44 7.55
N HIS A 200 -5.47 -9.64 8.07
CA HIS A 200 -5.48 -9.29 9.50
C HIS A 200 -6.35 -10.21 10.35
N GLY A 201 -7.14 -11.12 9.76
CA GLY A 201 -7.92 -12.12 10.48
C GLY A 201 -9.02 -11.51 11.35
N ALA A 202 -9.65 -10.42 10.89
CA ALA A 202 -10.74 -9.77 11.62
C ALA A 202 -11.91 -10.74 11.85
N ASP A 203 -12.38 -10.82 13.09
CA ASP A 203 -13.73 -11.33 13.40
C ASP A 203 -14.76 -10.19 13.29
N LEU A 204 -14.32 -8.95 13.54
CA LEU A 204 -15.08 -7.72 13.36
C LEU A 204 -14.21 -6.69 12.63
N ALA A 205 -14.60 -6.31 11.42
CA ALA A 205 -13.97 -5.24 10.67
C ALA A 205 -14.76 -3.94 10.84
N VAL A 206 -14.10 -2.87 11.27
CA VAL A 206 -14.72 -1.56 11.51
C VAL A 206 -14.01 -0.50 10.67
N LEU A 207 -14.77 0.35 10.00
CA LEU A 207 -14.21 1.57 9.41
C LEU A 207 -14.82 2.78 10.14
N VAL A 208 -13.95 3.53 10.81
CA VAL A 208 -14.27 4.75 11.54
C VAL A 208 -13.88 5.95 10.70
N ALA A 209 -14.82 6.86 10.49
CA ALA A 209 -14.60 8.07 9.72
C ALA A 209 -15.12 9.31 10.43
N SER A 210 -14.40 10.43 10.28
CA SER A 210 -14.86 11.75 10.76
C SER A 210 -16.04 12.29 9.94
N THR A 211 -16.27 11.74 8.74
CA THR A 211 -17.34 12.13 7.81
C THR A 211 -18.31 10.99 7.51
N ASP A 212 -19.31 11.27 6.68
CA ASP A 212 -20.26 10.27 6.20
C ASP A 212 -19.69 9.32 5.15
N PHE A 213 -20.38 8.20 4.96
CA PHE A 213 -20.16 7.28 3.86
C PHE A 213 -21.05 7.62 2.67
N THR A 214 -20.54 7.42 1.46
CA THR A 214 -21.37 7.43 0.26
C THR A 214 -22.29 6.20 0.22
N ALA A 215 -23.46 6.29 -0.43
CA ALA A 215 -24.37 5.14 -0.54
C ALA A 215 -23.70 3.87 -1.12
N PRO A 216 -22.88 3.94 -2.19
CA PRO A 216 -22.15 2.76 -2.66
C PRO A 216 -21.13 2.20 -1.66
N ALA A 217 -20.58 3.04 -0.77
CA ALA A 217 -19.68 2.58 0.29
C ALA A 217 -20.46 1.81 1.36
N ALA A 218 -21.59 2.34 1.80
CA ALA A 218 -22.48 1.68 2.76
C ALA A 218 -22.97 0.32 2.23
N ASP A 219 -23.45 0.26 0.99
CA ASP A 219 -23.91 -1.00 0.40
C ASP A 219 -22.78 -2.04 0.28
N TYR A 220 -21.54 -1.60 0.01
CA TYR A 220 -20.40 -2.51 -0.04
C TYR A 220 -20.03 -3.00 1.36
N ALA A 221 -19.99 -2.09 2.35
CA ALA A 221 -19.68 -2.43 3.72
C ALA A 221 -20.64 -3.48 4.27
N GLU A 222 -21.95 -3.31 4.03
CA GLU A 222 -22.97 -4.29 4.39
C GLU A 222 -22.72 -5.66 3.77
N ARG A 223 -22.48 -5.71 2.45
CA ARG A 223 -22.19 -6.95 1.73
C ARG A 223 -20.93 -7.68 2.22
N CYS A 224 -19.95 -6.94 2.72
CA CYS A 224 -18.68 -7.48 3.20
C CYS A 224 -18.64 -7.70 4.71
N GLY A 225 -19.71 -7.38 5.46
CA GLY A 225 -19.69 -7.48 6.92
C GLY A 225 -18.78 -6.45 7.60
N ILE A 226 -18.54 -5.30 6.97
CA ILE A 226 -17.76 -4.19 7.54
C ILE A 226 -18.71 -3.25 8.25
N LEU A 227 -18.43 -2.95 9.51
CA LEU A 227 -19.19 -2.00 10.30
C LEU A 227 -18.70 -0.57 10.05
N CYS A 228 -19.61 0.31 9.63
CA CYS A 228 -19.32 1.72 9.41
C CYS A 228 -19.68 2.56 10.65
N VAL A 229 -18.72 3.34 11.14
CA VAL A 229 -18.89 4.35 12.17
C VAL A 229 -18.61 5.71 11.53
N ASN A 230 -19.67 6.48 11.25
CA ASN A 230 -19.54 7.83 10.68
C ASN A 230 -19.30 8.86 11.79
N GLY A 231 -19.09 10.12 11.42
CA GLY A 231 -18.81 11.20 12.38
C GLY A 231 -19.89 11.40 13.45
N GLU A 232 -21.17 11.13 13.16
CA GLU A 232 -22.23 11.16 14.18
C GLU A 232 -22.09 10.02 15.19
N ARG A 233 -21.99 8.77 14.72
CA ARG A 233 -21.79 7.60 15.60
C ARG A 233 -20.49 7.69 16.39
N LEU A 234 -19.44 8.23 15.78
CA LEU A 234 -18.17 8.46 16.47
C LEU A 234 -18.34 9.46 17.60
N ARG A 235 -19.04 10.59 17.38
CA ARG A 235 -19.31 11.57 18.44
C ARG A 235 -20.13 10.96 19.59
N ASP A 236 -21.15 10.16 19.27
CA ASP A 236 -21.96 9.46 20.28
C ASP A 236 -21.12 8.47 21.10
N TRP A 237 -20.24 7.73 20.42
CA TRP A 237 -19.31 6.79 21.04
C TRP A 237 -18.30 7.53 21.93
N CYS A 238 -17.73 8.64 21.46
CA CYS A 238 -16.84 9.51 22.24
C CYS A 238 -17.51 10.02 23.52
N ALA A 239 -18.76 10.47 23.43
CA ALA A 239 -19.53 10.99 24.57
C ALA A 239 -19.96 9.92 25.59
N GLY A 240 -19.69 8.64 25.33
CA GLY A 240 -20.12 7.51 26.16
C GLY A 240 -21.64 7.25 26.11
N GLY A 241 -22.35 7.86 25.15
CA GLY A 241 -23.79 7.72 24.97
C GLY A 241 -24.18 6.70 23.90
N GLY A 242 -23.29 6.40 22.96
CA GLY A 242 -23.49 5.41 21.89
C GLY A 242 -22.86 4.04 22.20
N PRO A 243 -23.40 2.94 21.65
CA PRO A 243 -22.81 1.61 21.79
C PRO A 243 -21.44 1.54 21.12
N ALA A 244 -20.51 0.81 21.73
CA ALA A 244 -19.22 0.55 21.11
C ALA A 244 -19.39 -0.32 19.85
N PRO A 245 -18.45 -0.28 18.89
CA PRO A 245 -18.59 -1.00 17.62
C PRO A 245 -18.87 -2.51 17.75
N TRP A 246 -18.34 -3.16 18.79
CA TRP A 246 -18.58 -4.58 19.06
C TRP A 246 -19.92 -4.87 19.73
N GLU A 247 -20.62 -3.87 20.26
CA GLU A 247 -21.96 -4.04 20.84
C GLU A 247 -23.06 -3.94 19.77
N LEU A 248 -22.73 -3.39 18.61
CA LEU A 248 -23.65 -3.26 17.50
C LEU A 248 -23.93 -4.62 16.84
N PRO A 249 -25.19 -4.90 16.49
CA PRO A 249 -25.51 -6.06 15.66
C PRO A 249 -24.71 -5.98 14.35
N GLY A 250 -24.13 -7.10 13.92
CA GLY A 250 -23.44 -7.14 12.64
C GLY A 250 -24.38 -6.75 11.49
N PRO A 251 -23.87 -6.30 10.33
CA PRO A 251 -24.70 -5.96 9.18
C PRO A 251 -25.66 -7.12 8.86
N GLY A 252 -26.97 -6.88 8.99
CA GLY A 252 -28.03 -7.89 8.79
C GLY A 252 -28.68 -8.48 10.05
N GLN A 253 -28.32 -8.04 11.26
CA GLN A 253 -29.03 -8.41 12.50
C GLN A 253 -29.94 -7.31 13.08
N ASP A 254 -29.92 -6.11 12.50
CA ASP A 254 -31.00 -5.14 12.69
C ASP A 254 -32.23 -5.70 11.96
N GLY A 255 -33.20 -6.22 12.72
CA GLY A 255 -34.44 -6.86 12.23
C GLY A 255 -35.35 -5.99 11.35
N THR A 256 -34.84 -4.92 10.76
CA THR A 256 -35.42 -4.27 9.58
C THR A 256 -35.15 -5.16 8.36
N ASP A 257 -35.99 -6.17 8.21
CA ASP A 257 -36.16 -6.91 6.96
C ASP A 257 -36.48 -5.92 5.82
N PRO A 258 -35.61 -5.75 4.80
CA PRO A 258 -35.95 -4.99 3.61
C PRO A 258 -36.62 -5.87 2.55
N SER A 259 -37.21 -7.04 2.89
CA SER A 259 -37.97 -7.90 1.97
C SER A 259 -39.33 -7.31 1.56
N GLY A 260 -39.30 -6.06 1.12
CA GLY A 260 -40.26 -5.49 0.18
C GLY A 260 -39.84 -5.65 -1.29
N ARG A 261 -38.90 -6.55 -1.62
CA ARG A 261 -38.51 -6.79 -3.03
C ARG A 261 -39.01 -8.13 -3.53
N ALA A 262 -40.07 -8.00 -4.33
CA ALA A 262 -40.76 -9.04 -5.08
C ALA A 262 -39.79 -10.01 -5.78
N SER A 263 -40.13 -11.28 -5.64
CA SER A 263 -39.74 -12.36 -6.54
C SER A 263 -40.08 -12.01 -7.98
N TRP A 264 -39.07 -11.87 -8.85
CA TRP A 264 -39.10 -12.18 -10.28
C TRP A 264 -37.70 -12.56 -10.75
#